data_AF-A0AB34IF87-F1
#
_entry.id   AF-A0AB34IF87-F1
#
_cell.length_a   1.000
_cell.length_b   1.000
_cell.length_c   1.000
_cell.angle_alpha   90.00
_cell.angle_beta   90.00
_cell.angle_gamma   90.00
#
_symmetry.space_group_name_H-M   'P 1'
#
loop_
_entity.id
_entity.type
_entity.pdbx_description
1 polymer ?
#
loop_
_entity_poly.entity_id
_entity_poly.type
_entity_poly.pdbx_seq_one_letter_code
_entity_poly.pdbx_strand_id
1 'polypeptide(L)'
;MAASTESIDARMARWCYGDSLPSKPRPPPSALHVCLSHAMPDSPPELEWPATPRASRLIGTRRLTRRLPSRPSPCRAAAAAATLLLLLLLLLLLLLLLPLLLAPPPPPPPSPPPRASRASAIPAGLNLLLASPHPLPPPSPSPPFPAPPPPSLPPPPAAPPPTLPPPTPAAPPPPPAPPCPPAPAPSRVYSAAAPAYCLDVNPFHEHEMNMLRCHGGPTQLWRAAYASPRAFRVQWAYDAEWCVEAAPPALLAARCASPPSAAQAFSLDAAARWRAAADGRCLSFRAGDLSLAPCDGRREQIFRFGAWPPPPPPPAAAWRPPPPPPPAAAGGGGLSAAACGAMLAAPSHLFRRMWAAAPFGAMARRGGAACWGDGAAAAAAFFDAIPSGARCAEGWMGGGAAALLGFDESLASFCETRRSFSGDYSQLPLPQSCAAADLNVLWLRGRGVPFNLCRSLEWQVCAAKGLLPGQRSKELIFARAPNSLDPSGGTGKPLGKCAGWVPDLLPPGGVYGYTSDDVFYLSVCLYSQLCANGADLFLLDKGEPFQCDFSRARFRELQSQLLGERWDPPTEVQCTHGMAATGRS
;
A
#
# COMPACT_ATOMS: atom_id res chain seq x y z
N MET A 1 37.72 29.99 -31.97
CA MET A 1 36.67 29.03 -32.38
C MET A 1 36.34 28.19 -31.17
N ALA A 2 35.16 28.36 -30.59
CA ALA A 2 34.74 27.69 -29.37
C ALA A 2 33.33 27.13 -29.58
N ALA A 3 33.10 25.90 -29.13
CA ALA A 3 31.79 25.29 -29.06
C ALA A 3 31.72 24.51 -27.74
N SER A 4 30.94 25.03 -26.80
CA SER A 4 30.63 24.37 -25.53
C SER A 4 29.47 23.40 -25.72
N THR A 5 29.59 22.21 -25.13
CA THR A 5 28.48 21.27 -24.98
C THR A 5 27.51 21.76 -23.88
N GLU A 6 26.29 22.16 -24.25
CA GLU A 6 25.21 22.42 -23.30
C GLU A 6 24.38 21.16 -22.99
N SER A 7 23.79 21.13 -21.79
CA SER A 7 23.08 19.96 -21.24
C SER A 7 21.66 19.78 -21.82
N ILE A 8 21.26 18.52 -21.95
CA ILE A 8 19.88 18.11 -22.28
C ILE A 8 19.06 18.06 -20.98
N ASP A 9 18.70 19.22 -20.42
CA ASP A 9 17.84 19.31 -19.21
C ASP A 9 16.75 20.41 -19.28
N ALA A 10 16.68 21.19 -20.36
CA ALA A 10 15.86 22.41 -20.42
C ALA A 10 14.61 22.34 -21.34
N ARG A 11 13.96 21.17 -21.49
CA ARG A 11 12.82 21.01 -22.43
C ARG A 11 11.51 20.39 -21.91
N MET A 12 11.36 20.12 -20.61
CA MET A 12 10.09 19.63 -20.02
C MET A 12 9.37 20.65 -19.09
N ALA A 13 9.82 21.90 -19.03
CA ALA A 13 9.21 22.96 -18.20
C ALA A 13 8.53 24.05 -19.06
N ARG A 14 7.63 23.66 -19.96
CA ARG A 14 6.68 24.57 -20.61
C ARG A 14 5.56 23.77 -21.29
N TRP A 15 4.47 23.49 -20.56
CA TRP A 15 3.12 23.10 -21.04
C TRP A 15 2.21 22.77 -19.83
N CYS A 16 1.94 23.76 -18.97
CA CYS A 16 0.88 23.72 -17.94
C CYS A 16 0.72 25.10 -17.27
N TYR A 17 0.28 26.10 -18.03
CA TYR A 17 -0.43 27.28 -17.51
C TYR A 17 -1.23 27.84 -18.69
N GLY A 18 -2.55 27.73 -18.62
CA GLY A 18 -3.48 28.24 -19.62
C GLY A 18 -4.42 29.22 -18.94
N ASP A 19 -4.19 30.51 -19.17
CA ASP A 19 -5.00 31.57 -18.58
C ASP A 19 -6.43 31.58 -19.12
N SER A 20 -7.35 32.07 -18.29
CA SER A 20 -8.77 32.20 -18.58
C SER A 20 -9.06 33.36 -19.53
N LEU A 21 -10.04 33.23 -20.45
CA LEU A 21 -10.92 34.30 -21.01
C LEU A 21 -11.97 33.67 -21.99
N PRO A 22 -13.04 34.35 -22.46
CA PRO A 22 -14.39 33.95 -22.06
C PRO A 22 -15.30 33.35 -23.16
N SER A 23 -16.46 32.88 -22.70
CA SER A 23 -17.51 32.14 -23.41
C SER A 23 -18.21 32.84 -24.60
N LYS A 24 -18.57 32.05 -25.62
CA LYS A 24 -19.68 32.30 -26.56
C LYS A 24 -20.46 31.00 -26.88
N PRO A 25 -21.76 31.06 -27.24
CA PRO A 25 -22.67 29.90 -27.24
C PRO A 25 -22.68 29.09 -28.55
N ARG A 26 -23.22 27.86 -28.50
CA ARG A 26 -23.55 27.00 -29.66
C ARG A 26 -25.06 26.71 -29.77
N PRO A 27 -25.61 26.55 -30.99
CA PRO A 27 -27.00 26.15 -31.24
C PRO A 27 -27.21 24.60 -31.26
N PRO A 28 -28.46 24.09 -31.29
CA PRO A 28 -28.81 22.68 -31.09
C PRO A 28 -28.77 21.80 -32.37
N PRO A 29 -28.89 20.46 -32.26
CA PRO A 29 -28.68 19.51 -33.36
C PRO A 29 -29.96 19.12 -34.13
N SER A 30 -29.78 18.70 -35.39
CA SER A 30 -30.82 18.10 -36.25
C SER A 30 -30.59 16.59 -36.45
N ALA A 31 -31.67 15.82 -36.57
CA ALA A 31 -31.67 14.36 -36.71
C ALA A 31 -31.64 13.88 -38.17
N LEU A 32 -31.32 12.60 -38.39
CA LEU A 32 -31.69 11.87 -39.62
C LEU A 32 -31.75 10.35 -39.40
N HIS A 33 -32.84 9.74 -39.86
CA HIS A 33 -33.13 8.30 -39.89
C HIS A 33 -32.96 7.77 -41.33
N VAL A 34 -32.46 6.53 -41.51
CA VAL A 34 -32.72 5.71 -42.71
C VAL A 34 -32.84 4.23 -42.30
N CYS A 35 -33.79 3.50 -42.91
CA CYS A 35 -33.99 2.06 -42.77
C CYS A 35 -33.66 1.33 -44.08
N LEU A 36 -33.45 0.01 -44.06
CA LEU A 36 -33.72 -0.90 -45.20
C LEU A 36 -33.83 -2.37 -44.75
N SER A 37 -34.52 -3.19 -45.55
CA SER A 37 -35.01 -4.56 -45.22
C SER A 37 -34.85 -5.53 -46.41
N HIS A 38 -35.38 -6.78 -46.28
CA HIS A 38 -35.46 -7.90 -47.27
C HIS A 38 -34.29 -8.92 -47.25
N ALA A 39 -34.45 -10.22 -47.59
CA ALA A 39 -35.62 -11.13 -47.68
C ALA A 39 -35.13 -12.62 -47.81
N MET A 40 -36.04 -13.60 -47.79
CA MET A 40 -35.79 -15.06 -47.92
C MET A 40 -36.83 -15.75 -48.85
N PRO A 41 -36.43 -16.86 -49.51
CA PRO A 41 -37.26 -18.07 -49.73
C PRO A 41 -36.39 -19.37 -49.53
N ASP A 42 -36.82 -20.64 -49.62
CA ASP A 42 -38.12 -21.29 -49.88
C ASP A 42 -38.24 -22.69 -49.18
N SER A 43 -38.99 -23.63 -49.77
CA SER A 43 -39.46 -24.98 -49.34
C SER A 43 -38.67 -26.13 -50.05
N PRO A 44 -39.04 -27.45 -50.10
CA PRO A 44 -40.25 -28.22 -49.69
C PRO A 44 -39.97 -29.60 -48.95
N PRO A 45 -40.98 -30.51 -48.72
CA PRO A 45 -40.90 -31.58 -47.69
C PRO A 45 -41.12 -33.08 -48.13
N GLU A 46 -41.11 -33.97 -47.11
CA GLU A 46 -41.84 -35.26 -46.91
C GLU A 46 -41.59 -36.56 -47.73
N LEU A 47 -41.57 -37.70 -46.99
CA LEU A 47 -42.12 -39.02 -47.39
C LEU A 47 -42.35 -39.93 -46.14
N GLU A 48 -43.22 -40.96 -46.23
CA GLU A 48 -43.94 -41.55 -45.08
C GLU A 48 -44.13 -43.11 -45.14
N TRP A 49 -44.37 -43.78 -43.97
CA TRP A 49 -44.91 -45.16 -43.74
C TRP A 49 -44.09 -46.45 -44.13
N PRO A 50 -44.42 -47.71 -43.66
CA PRO A 50 -45.23 -48.17 -42.49
C PRO A 50 -44.71 -49.38 -41.62
N ALA A 51 -45.03 -49.34 -40.32
CA ALA A 51 -45.68 -50.34 -39.40
C ALA A 51 -45.39 -51.90 -39.25
N THR A 52 -45.41 -52.34 -37.96
CA THR A 52 -45.87 -53.66 -37.34
C THR A 52 -44.96 -54.92 -37.24
N PRO A 53 -45.26 -55.97 -36.39
CA PRO A 53 -45.58 -55.96 -34.93
C PRO A 53 -45.04 -57.16 -34.06
N ARG A 54 -45.22 -57.09 -32.70
CA ARG A 54 -45.14 -58.18 -31.65
C ARG A 54 -43.74 -58.83 -31.40
N ALA A 55 -43.39 -59.45 -30.25
CA ALA A 55 -44.16 -59.94 -29.09
C ALA A 55 -43.42 -59.83 -27.70
N SER A 56 -44.12 -60.30 -26.66
CA SER A 56 -43.97 -60.19 -25.19
C SER A 56 -42.74 -60.73 -24.42
N ARG A 57 -42.54 -60.13 -23.22
CA ARG A 57 -41.98 -60.67 -21.94
C ARG A 57 -40.47 -61.00 -21.82
N LEU A 58 -39.73 -60.20 -21.03
CA LEU A 58 -39.25 -60.57 -19.68
C LEU A 58 -38.57 -59.40 -18.92
N ILE A 59 -38.24 -59.63 -17.65
CA ILE A 59 -37.96 -58.64 -16.58
C ILE A 59 -36.62 -57.90 -16.74
N GLY A 60 -36.66 -56.56 -16.57
CA GLY A 60 -35.60 -55.74 -15.97
C GLY A 60 -34.51 -55.17 -16.88
N THR A 61 -34.40 -53.83 -16.97
CA THR A 61 -33.14 -53.05 -16.88
C THR A 61 -33.35 -51.53 -17.06
N ARG A 62 -32.34 -50.78 -16.58
CA ARG A 62 -32.01 -49.33 -16.74
C ARG A 62 -32.78 -48.51 -17.80
N ARG A 63 -33.29 -47.34 -17.39
CA ARG A 63 -33.71 -46.26 -18.29
C ARG A 63 -32.52 -45.70 -19.09
N LEU A 64 -32.41 -46.07 -20.37
CA LEU A 64 -31.55 -45.39 -21.35
C LEU A 64 -32.32 -44.27 -22.04
N THR A 65 -32.16 -43.03 -21.59
CA THR A 65 -32.62 -41.85 -22.35
C THR A 65 -31.71 -41.63 -23.55
N ARG A 66 -32.10 -42.13 -24.72
CA ARG A 66 -31.41 -41.94 -26.00
C ARG A 66 -31.55 -40.47 -26.42
N ARG A 67 -30.59 -39.61 -26.03
CA ARG A 67 -30.54 -38.22 -26.49
C ARG A 67 -30.25 -38.21 -27.99
N LEU A 68 -31.16 -37.62 -28.77
CA LEU A 68 -30.88 -37.23 -30.15
C LEU A 68 -29.71 -36.22 -30.16
N PRO A 69 -28.78 -36.28 -31.14
CA PRO A 69 -27.72 -35.30 -31.27
C PRO A 69 -28.33 -33.93 -31.59
N SER A 70 -28.25 -33.01 -30.63
CA SER A 70 -28.63 -31.61 -30.82
C SER A 70 -27.80 -31.00 -31.94
N ARG A 71 -28.46 -30.46 -32.98
CA ARG A 71 -27.79 -29.67 -34.03
C ARG A 71 -26.88 -28.61 -33.36
N PRO A 72 -25.62 -28.45 -33.79
CA PRO A 72 -24.73 -27.48 -33.19
C PRO A 72 -25.30 -26.07 -33.36
N SER A 73 -25.44 -25.34 -32.25
CA SER A 73 -25.88 -23.95 -32.25
C SER A 73 -24.95 -23.09 -33.15
N PRO A 74 -25.47 -22.19 -34.00
CA PRO A 74 -24.66 -21.43 -34.94
C PRO A 74 -23.51 -20.63 -34.28
N CYS A 75 -23.66 -20.21 -33.02
CA CYS A 75 -22.60 -19.57 -32.24
C CYS A 75 -21.31 -20.41 -32.10
N ARG A 76 -21.40 -21.76 -32.10
CA ARG A 76 -20.21 -22.63 -32.00
C ARG A 76 -19.42 -22.71 -33.31
N ALA A 77 -20.10 -22.61 -34.45
CA ALA A 77 -19.43 -22.54 -35.75
C ALA A 77 -18.68 -21.22 -35.93
N ALA A 78 -19.29 -20.10 -35.52
CA ALA A 78 -18.65 -18.77 -35.53
C ALA A 78 -17.40 -18.72 -34.64
N ALA A 79 -17.47 -19.29 -33.42
CA ALA A 79 -16.31 -19.35 -32.53
C ALA A 79 -15.14 -20.16 -33.13
N ALA A 80 -15.43 -21.34 -33.70
CA ALA A 80 -14.41 -22.19 -34.33
C ALA A 80 -13.74 -21.49 -35.53
N ALA A 81 -14.52 -20.79 -36.36
CA ALA A 81 -13.99 -20.02 -37.49
C ALA A 81 -13.06 -18.88 -37.03
N ALA A 82 -13.43 -18.16 -35.96
CA ALA A 82 -12.60 -17.11 -35.39
C ALA A 82 -11.28 -17.66 -34.81
N THR A 83 -11.30 -18.81 -34.14
CA THR A 83 -10.08 -19.46 -33.64
C THR A 83 -9.16 -19.91 -34.78
N LEU A 84 -9.72 -20.46 -35.87
CA LEU A 84 -8.95 -20.89 -37.04
C LEU A 84 -8.28 -19.68 -37.74
N LEU A 85 -8.99 -18.56 -37.86
CA LEU A 85 -8.48 -17.33 -38.45
C LEU A 85 -7.31 -16.75 -37.61
N LEU A 86 -7.43 -16.77 -36.28
CA LEU A 86 -6.38 -16.32 -35.36
C LEU A 86 -5.12 -17.18 -35.47
N LEU A 87 -5.28 -18.50 -35.57
CA LEU A 87 -4.15 -19.44 -35.76
C LEU A 87 -3.46 -19.23 -37.12
N LEU A 88 -4.22 -18.97 -38.19
CA LEU A 88 -3.65 -18.63 -39.50
C LEU A 88 -2.87 -17.30 -39.47
N LEU A 89 -3.38 -16.28 -38.79
CA LEU A 89 -2.67 -15.00 -38.60
C LEU A 89 -1.38 -15.17 -37.80
N LEU A 90 -1.38 -15.96 -36.73
CA LEU A 90 -0.18 -16.27 -35.94
C LEU A 90 0.86 -17.06 -36.76
N LEU A 91 0.41 -18.03 -37.56
CA LEU A 91 1.29 -18.79 -38.45
C LEU A 91 1.92 -17.88 -39.53
N LEU A 92 1.13 -16.97 -40.12
CA LEU A 92 1.62 -15.99 -41.09
C LEU A 92 2.64 -15.03 -40.47
N LEU A 93 2.37 -14.54 -39.25
CA LEU A 93 3.30 -13.69 -38.50
C LEU A 93 4.62 -14.41 -38.20
N LEU A 94 4.55 -15.69 -37.79
CA LEU A 94 5.73 -16.51 -37.54
C LEU A 94 6.56 -16.71 -38.83
N LEU A 95 5.91 -16.98 -39.96
CA LEU A 95 6.57 -17.09 -41.26
C LEU A 95 7.20 -15.79 -41.74
N LEU A 96 6.64 -14.63 -41.38
CA LEU A 96 7.21 -13.31 -41.67
C LEU A 96 8.38 -12.93 -40.75
N LEU A 97 8.40 -13.44 -39.51
CA LEU A 97 9.48 -13.18 -38.54
C LEU A 97 10.65 -14.17 -38.69
N LEU A 98 10.42 -15.38 -39.19
CA LEU A 98 11.45 -16.40 -39.36
C LEU A 98 12.67 -15.93 -40.17
N PRO A 99 12.54 -15.16 -41.28
CA PRO A 99 13.70 -14.61 -42.00
C PRO A 99 14.51 -13.58 -41.18
N LEU A 100 13.86 -12.79 -40.30
CA LEU A 100 14.57 -11.88 -39.40
C LEU A 100 15.32 -12.63 -38.30
N LEU A 101 14.75 -13.74 -37.80
CA LEU A 101 15.38 -14.58 -36.77
C LEU A 101 16.52 -15.44 -37.32
N LEU A 102 16.48 -15.77 -38.61
CA LEU A 102 17.54 -16.52 -39.32
C LEU A 102 18.56 -15.62 -40.04
N ALA A 103 18.37 -14.30 -40.02
CA ALA A 103 19.35 -13.37 -40.56
C ALA A 103 20.64 -13.43 -39.72
N PRO A 104 21.81 -13.66 -40.33
CA PRO A 104 23.07 -13.59 -39.59
C PRO A 104 23.25 -12.18 -39.02
N PRO A 105 23.77 -12.03 -37.78
CA PRO A 105 23.99 -10.72 -37.20
C PRO A 105 24.91 -9.90 -38.10
N PRO A 106 24.66 -8.57 -38.24
CA PRO A 106 25.51 -7.72 -39.06
C PRO A 106 26.96 -7.79 -38.54
N PRO A 107 27.96 -7.79 -39.42
CA PRO A 107 29.36 -7.83 -39.00
C PRO A 107 29.66 -6.65 -38.07
N PRO A 108 30.48 -6.84 -37.02
CA PRO A 108 30.83 -5.76 -36.12
C PRO A 108 31.49 -4.61 -36.89
N PRO A 109 31.21 -3.34 -36.53
CA PRO A 109 31.83 -2.20 -37.20
C PRO A 109 33.36 -2.29 -37.06
N PRO A 110 34.12 -1.88 -38.09
CA PRO A 110 35.57 -2.00 -38.10
C PRO A 110 36.18 -1.22 -36.93
N SER A 111 37.04 -1.88 -36.17
CA SER A 111 37.75 -1.30 -35.03
C SER A 111 38.48 -0.02 -35.45
N PRO A 112 38.39 1.07 -34.66
CA PRO A 112 39.16 2.27 -34.96
C PRO A 112 40.67 1.95 -34.92
N PRO A 113 41.49 2.55 -35.79
CA PRO A 113 42.91 2.23 -35.89
C PRO A 113 43.64 2.56 -34.58
N PRO A 114 44.66 1.77 -34.20
CA PRO A 114 45.39 1.97 -32.95
C PRO A 114 46.08 3.34 -32.96
N ARG A 115 45.77 4.17 -31.95
CA ARG A 115 46.52 5.40 -31.70
C ARG A 115 47.98 5.07 -31.46
N ALA A 116 48.86 5.59 -32.31
CA ALA A 116 50.30 5.37 -32.21
C ALA A 116 50.82 5.83 -30.84
N SER A 117 51.37 4.88 -30.08
CA SER A 117 52.07 5.15 -28.84
C SER A 117 53.38 5.87 -29.16
N ARG A 118 53.42 7.20 -28.97
CA ARG A 118 54.66 7.96 -29.04
C ARG A 118 55.53 7.58 -27.84
N ALA A 119 56.57 6.79 -28.10
CA ALA A 119 57.66 6.63 -27.17
C ALA A 119 58.37 7.99 -26.99
N SER A 120 58.54 8.42 -25.74
CA SER A 120 59.54 9.42 -25.37
C SER A 120 60.62 8.70 -24.56
N ALA A 121 61.83 8.68 -25.11
CA ALA A 121 62.98 8.09 -24.45
C ALA A 121 63.37 8.91 -23.21
N ILE A 122 63.78 8.20 -22.15
CA ILE A 122 64.42 8.78 -20.97
C ILE A 122 65.92 8.86 -21.25
N PRO A 123 66.55 10.05 -21.28
CA PRO A 123 67.99 10.15 -21.18
C PRO A 123 68.43 10.00 -19.72
N ALA A 124 69.45 9.19 -19.47
CA ALA A 124 70.12 9.16 -18.17
C ALA A 124 70.96 10.43 -17.99
N GLY A 125 70.86 11.08 -16.82
CA GLY A 125 71.65 12.25 -16.48
C GLY A 125 71.52 12.59 -15.00
N LEU A 126 72.61 12.42 -14.24
CA LEU A 126 72.70 12.88 -12.86
C LEU A 126 72.46 14.40 -12.77
N ASN A 127 71.83 14.84 -11.67
CA ASN A 127 72.53 15.73 -10.74
C ASN A 127 71.83 15.81 -9.37
N LEU A 128 72.62 15.62 -8.31
CA LEU A 128 72.26 16.11 -6.97
C LEU A 128 72.31 17.63 -6.98
N LEU A 129 71.21 18.29 -6.63
CA LEU A 129 71.25 19.60 -5.97
C LEU A 129 70.12 19.69 -4.94
N LEU A 130 70.46 20.15 -3.74
CA LEU A 130 69.52 20.43 -2.67
C LEU A 130 68.62 21.61 -3.09
N ALA A 131 67.30 21.48 -2.91
CA ALA A 131 66.36 22.59 -3.07
C ALA A 131 65.41 22.66 -1.86
N SER A 132 65.40 23.85 -1.25
CA SER A 132 64.75 24.29 -0.02
C SER A 132 63.26 23.94 0.15
N PRO A 133 62.74 23.92 1.40
CA PRO A 133 61.30 23.87 1.64
C PRO A 133 60.62 25.11 1.06
N HIS A 134 59.58 24.93 0.24
CA HIS A 134 58.72 26.02 -0.18
C HIS A 134 57.60 26.30 0.84
N PRO A 135 57.18 27.57 1.01
CA PRO A 135 56.27 27.95 2.08
C PRO A 135 54.84 27.48 1.81
N LEU A 136 54.10 27.19 2.88
CA LEU A 136 52.65 27.05 2.81
C LEU A 136 52.01 28.32 2.25
N PRO A 137 50.95 28.23 1.42
CA PRO A 137 50.20 29.41 1.00
C PRO A 137 49.57 30.09 2.23
N PRO A 138 49.52 31.43 2.28
CA PRO A 138 48.95 32.15 3.41
C PRO A 138 47.44 31.85 3.56
N PRO A 139 46.91 31.80 4.78
CA PRO A 139 45.49 31.60 5.01
C PRO A 139 44.67 32.73 4.37
N SER A 140 43.56 32.37 3.72
CA SER A 140 42.62 33.36 3.19
C SER A 140 42.08 34.25 4.33
N PRO A 141 41.92 35.57 4.09
CA PRO A 141 41.47 36.48 5.14
C PRO A 141 40.05 36.14 5.58
N SER A 142 39.86 36.05 6.90
CA SER A 142 38.53 35.90 7.50
C SER A 142 37.63 37.09 7.11
N PRO A 143 36.32 36.86 6.88
CA PRO A 143 35.39 37.96 6.67
C PRO A 143 35.38 38.88 7.90
N PRO A 144 35.26 40.21 7.71
CA PRO A 144 35.26 41.15 8.83
C PRO A 144 34.03 40.91 9.72
N PHE A 145 34.26 40.94 11.04
CA PHE A 145 33.17 40.93 12.01
C PHE A 145 32.22 42.11 11.74
N PRO A 146 30.89 41.90 11.83
CA PRO A 146 29.95 43.01 11.80
C PRO A 146 30.23 43.95 12.97
N ALA A 147 30.27 45.25 12.70
CA ALA A 147 30.50 46.26 13.73
C ALA A 147 29.38 46.19 14.80
N PRO A 148 29.70 46.42 16.09
CA PRO A 148 28.67 46.51 17.12
C PRO A 148 27.70 47.65 16.78
N PRO A 149 26.38 47.46 17.02
CA PRO A 149 25.41 48.51 16.79
C PRO A 149 25.70 49.73 17.68
N PRO A 150 25.42 50.96 17.21
CA PRO A 150 25.64 52.16 18.00
C PRO A 150 24.77 52.14 19.27
N PRO A 151 25.23 52.76 20.38
CA PRO A 151 24.46 52.83 21.62
C PRO A 151 23.13 53.52 21.35
N SER A 152 22.03 52.82 21.67
CA SER A 152 20.68 53.36 21.51
C SER A 152 20.50 54.58 22.41
N LEU A 153 20.03 55.68 21.85
CA LEU A 153 19.67 56.87 22.62
C LEU A 153 18.59 56.50 23.66
N PRO A 154 18.62 57.10 24.87
CA PRO A 154 17.56 56.89 25.84
C PRO A 154 16.21 57.35 25.27
N PRO A 155 15.11 56.62 25.50
CA PRO A 155 13.80 57.02 25.03
C PRO A 155 13.40 58.37 25.64
N PRO A 156 12.70 59.24 24.90
CA PRO A 156 12.22 60.51 25.44
C PRO A 156 11.28 60.27 26.64
N PRO A 157 11.28 61.16 27.65
CA PRO A 157 10.42 61.01 28.82
C PRO A 157 8.96 60.91 28.41
N ALA A 158 8.25 59.93 28.95
CA ALA A 158 6.85 59.68 28.62
C ALA A 158 6.00 60.92 28.95
N ALA A 159 5.14 61.32 28.02
CA ALA A 159 4.18 62.39 28.28
C ALA A 159 3.28 62.01 29.47
N PRO A 160 2.90 62.96 30.35
CA PRO A 160 2.03 62.67 31.48
C PRO A 160 0.69 62.11 30.98
N PRO A 161 0.16 61.05 31.61
CA PRO A 161 -1.11 60.46 31.19
C PRO A 161 -2.24 61.50 31.33
N PRO A 162 -3.16 61.61 30.36
CA PRO A 162 -4.30 62.50 30.49
C PRO A 162 -5.14 62.09 31.71
N THR A 163 -5.50 63.06 32.54
CA THR A 163 -6.38 62.86 33.70
C THR A 163 -7.72 62.30 33.25
N LEU A 164 -7.95 61.02 33.52
CA LEU A 164 -9.20 60.35 33.21
C LEU A 164 -10.34 60.97 34.04
N PRO A 165 -11.53 61.18 33.45
CA PRO A 165 -12.71 61.61 34.18
C PRO A 165 -13.12 60.56 35.23
N PRO A 166 -13.82 60.96 36.31
CA PRO A 166 -14.22 60.05 37.37
C PRO A 166 -15.07 58.89 36.83
N PRO A 167 -14.88 57.66 37.33
CA PRO A 167 -15.53 56.48 36.78
C PRO A 167 -17.04 56.54 36.97
N THR A 168 -17.78 56.52 35.86
CA THR A 168 -19.22 56.27 35.86
C THR A 168 -19.50 54.92 36.54
N PRO A 169 -20.51 54.81 37.42
CA PRO A 169 -20.83 53.54 38.08
C PRO A 169 -20.99 52.41 37.05
N ALA A 170 -20.22 51.34 37.23
CA ALA A 170 -20.22 50.22 36.30
C ALA A 170 -21.63 49.61 36.23
N ALA A 171 -22.16 49.48 35.01
CA ALA A 171 -23.40 48.73 34.80
C ALA A 171 -23.22 47.31 35.33
N PRO A 172 -24.26 46.72 35.97
CA PRO A 172 -24.18 45.35 36.46
C PRO A 172 -23.78 44.42 35.31
N PRO A 173 -22.87 43.45 35.54
CA PRO A 173 -22.39 42.57 34.48
C PRO A 173 -23.60 41.85 33.84
N PRO A 174 -23.64 41.73 32.50
CA PRO A 174 -24.71 40.99 31.85
C PRO A 174 -24.75 39.57 32.43
N PRO A 175 -25.95 38.99 32.64
CA PRO A 175 -26.06 37.63 33.16
C PRO A 175 -25.24 36.68 32.27
N PRO A 176 -24.49 35.73 32.87
CA PRO A 176 -23.62 34.85 32.10
C PRO A 176 -24.44 34.15 31.03
N ALA A 177 -23.94 34.17 29.78
CA ALA A 177 -24.60 33.51 28.68
C ALA A 177 -24.86 32.04 29.05
N PRO A 178 -26.07 31.50 28.79
CA PRO A 178 -26.37 30.12 29.12
C PRO A 178 -25.32 29.21 28.46
N PRO A 179 -24.78 28.21 29.19
CA PRO A 179 -23.69 27.39 28.68
C PRO A 179 -24.13 26.73 27.37
N CYS A 180 -23.30 26.87 26.33
CA CYS A 180 -23.56 26.25 25.04
C CYS A 180 -23.82 24.74 25.23
N PRO A 181 -24.85 24.16 24.59
CA PRO A 181 -25.11 22.73 24.69
C PRO A 181 -23.84 21.97 24.26
N PRO A 182 -23.47 20.89 24.97
CA PRO A 182 -22.24 20.16 24.69
C PRO A 182 -22.25 19.65 23.25
N ALA A 183 -21.12 19.82 22.56
CA ALA A 183 -20.98 19.38 21.17
C ALA A 183 -21.29 17.88 21.06
N PRO A 184 -22.02 17.44 20.00
CA PRO A 184 -22.41 16.04 19.87
C PRO A 184 -21.18 15.13 19.87
N ALA A 185 -21.27 14.04 20.63
CA ALA A 185 -20.21 13.05 20.75
C ALA A 185 -19.91 12.41 19.39
N PRO A 186 -18.63 12.04 19.11
CA PRO A 186 -18.29 11.27 17.92
C PRO A 186 -19.16 10.03 17.79
N SER A 187 -19.71 9.82 16.60
CA SER A 187 -20.60 8.70 16.29
C SER A 187 -20.18 8.08 14.96
N ARG A 188 -20.48 6.79 14.76
CA ARG A 188 -20.26 6.17 13.45
C ARG A 188 -21.39 6.54 12.52
N VAL A 189 -21.08 6.69 11.23
CA VAL A 189 -22.08 6.84 10.17
C VAL A 189 -22.18 5.50 9.44
N TYR A 190 -23.37 4.90 9.37
CA TYR A 190 -23.57 3.60 8.73
C TYR A 190 -24.76 3.62 7.77
N SER A 191 -24.74 2.73 6.77
CA SER A 191 -25.85 2.57 5.81
C SER A 191 -26.98 1.73 6.43
N ALA A 192 -28.23 2.18 6.28
CA ALA A 192 -29.39 1.43 6.75
C ALA A 192 -29.69 0.16 5.92
N ALA A 193 -29.18 0.06 4.69
CA ALA A 193 -29.22 -1.17 3.89
C ALA A 193 -28.15 -2.19 4.32
N ALA A 194 -27.01 -1.71 4.82
CA ALA A 194 -25.85 -2.52 5.16
C ALA A 194 -25.24 -2.04 6.50
N PRO A 195 -25.90 -2.25 7.65
CA PRO A 195 -25.51 -1.66 8.94
C PRO A 195 -24.18 -2.18 9.50
N ALA A 196 -23.62 -3.25 8.91
CA ALA A 196 -22.26 -3.71 9.20
C ALA A 196 -21.16 -2.85 8.54
N TYR A 197 -21.53 -1.91 7.66
CA TYR A 197 -20.62 -1.04 6.93
C TYR A 197 -20.76 0.41 7.41
N CYS A 198 -19.62 1.02 7.70
CA CYS A 198 -19.47 2.38 8.20
C CYS A 198 -18.75 3.24 7.16
N LEU A 199 -19.11 4.52 7.16
CA LEU A 199 -18.36 5.55 6.45
C LEU A 199 -16.95 5.62 7.05
N ASP A 200 -15.97 5.53 6.18
CA ASP A 200 -14.55 5.46 6.49
C ASP A 200 -13.80 6.44 5.60
N VAL A 201 -12.74 7.04 6.11
CA VAL A 201 -11.79 7.80 5.28
C VAL A 201 -10.53 6.96 5.13
N ASN A 202 -10.03 6.82 3.90
CA ASN A 202 -8.70 6.28 3.67
C ASN A 202 -7.69 7.45 3.75
N PRO A 203 -6.96 7.65 4.88
CA PRO A 203 -6.03 8.76 5.00
C PRO A 203 -4.81 8.62 4.06
N PHE A 204 -4.65 7.47 3.39
CA PHE A 204 -3.50 7.17 2.54
C PHE A 204 -3.77 7.30 1.03
N HIS A 205 -5.02 7.54 0.60
CA HIS A 205 -5.40 7.65 -0.82
C HIS A 205 -6.25 8.90 -1.03
N GLU A 206 -5.61 10.07 -1.14
CA GLU A 206 -6.25 11.35 -1.53
C GLU A 206 -7.51 11.70 -0.70
N HIS A 207 -7.58 11.19 0.54
CA HIS A 207 -8.73 11.30 1.44
C HIS A 207 -10.04 10.71 0.86
N GLU A 208 -9.94 9.68 0.02
CA GLU A 208 -11.08 8.99 -0.59
C GLU A 208 -12.01 8.39 0.47
N MET A 209 -13.29 8.74 0.38
CA MET A 209 -14.33 8.25 1.28
C MET A 209 -14.82 6.89 0.82
N ASN A 210 -14.82 5.93 1.73
CA ASN A 210 -15.18 4.55 1.47
C ASN A 210 -16.23 4.05 2.47
N MET A 211 -16.84 2.90 2.19
CA MET A 211 -17.72 2.19 3.12
C MET A 211 -17.09 0.85 3.47
N LEU A 212 -16.36 0.81 4.59
CA LEU A 212 -15.69 -0.39 5.08
C LEU A 212 -16.52 -1.06 6.18
N ARG A 213 -16.20 -2.31 6.54
CA ARG A 213 -16.82 -2.92 7.72
C ARG A 213 -16.52 -2.07 8.96
N CYS A 214 -17.53 -1.87 9.79
CA CYS A 214 -17.39 -1.09 11.02
C CYS A 214 -16.40 -1.74 12.00
N HIS A 215 -15.17 -1.24 12.06
CA HIS A 215 -14.13 -1.68 12.99
C HIS A 215 -14.00 -0.75 14.21
N GLY A 216 -14.50 0.49 14.12
CA GLY A 216 -14.54 1.42 15.25
C GLY A 216 -13.25 2.17 15.55
N GLY A 217 -12.28 2.12 14.64
CA GLY A 217 -11.09 2.97 14.69
C GLY A 217 -11.41 4.44 14.40
N PRO A 218 -10.44 5.34 14.60
CA PRO A 218 -10.64 6.78 14.49
C PRO A 218 -11.11 7.25 13.10
N THR A 219 -10.78 6.53 12.02
CA THR A 219 -11.21 6.82 10.64
C THR A 219 -12.72 6.66 10.40
N GLN A 220 -13.44 5.99 11.32
CA GLN A 220 -14.90 5.78 11.26
C GLN A 220 -15.70 6.64 12.25
N LEU A 221 -15.04 7.58 12.95
CA LEU A 221 -15.69 8.44 13.93
C LEU A 221 -15.97 9.81 13.31
N TRP A 222 -17.25 10.20 13.31
CA TRP A 222 -17.75 11.39 12.63
C TRP A 222 -18.61 12.24 13.58
N ARG A 223 -18.72 13.55 13.29
CA ARG A 223 -19.60 14.48 13.98
C ARG A 223 -20.52 15.17 12.97
N ALA A 224 -21.79 15.32 13.31
CA ALA A 224 -22.68 16.24 12.62
C ALA A 224 -22.43 17.66 13.13
N ALA A 225 -21.92 18.54 12.28
CA ALA A 225 -21.79 19.97 12.57
C ALA A 225 -22.88 20.73 11.79
N TYR A 226 -23.89 21.23 12.49
CA TYR A 226 -25.03 21.90 11.87
C TYR A 226 -24.63 23.28 11.33
N ALA A 227 -24.87 23.49 10.04
CA ALA A 227 -24.69 24.77 9.34
C ALA A 227 -25.98 25.62 9.39
N SER A 228 -27.14 24.96 9.46
CA SER A 228 -28.45 25.58 9.65
C SER A 228 -29.45 24.54 10.22
N PRO A 229 -30.69 24.93 10.58
CA PRO A 229 -31.72 23.98 11.00
C PRO A 229 -32.09 22.91 9.95
N ARG A 230 -31.67 23.06 8.69
CA ARG A 230 -31.93 22.11 7.58
C ARG A 230 -30.66 21.54 6.94
N ALA A 231 -29.47 22.01 7.33
CA ALA A 231 -28.21 21.62 6.72
C ALA A 231 -27.12 21.35 7.76
N PHE A 232 -26.34 20.29 7.54
CA PHE A 232 -25.21 19.88 8.36
C PHE A 232 -24.04 19.48 7.48
N ARG A 233 -22.81 19.61 8.00
CA ARG A 233 -21.62 19.00 7.43
C ARG A 233 -21.22 17.79 8.28
N VAL A 234 -20.57 16.82 7.65
CA VAL A 234 -20.10 15.59 8.29
C VAL A 234 -18.60 15.77 8.52
N GLN A 235 -18.23 16.10 9.76
CA GLN A 235 -16.87 16.42 10.14
C GLN A 235 -16.17 15.18 10.71
N TRP A 236 -14.92 14.96 10.34
CA TRP A 236 -14.12 13.86 10.89
C TRP A 236 -13.82 14.14 12.38
N ALA A 237 -13.98 13.14 13.24
CA ALA A 237 -13.85 13.34 14.68
C ALA A 237 -12.40 13.20 15.19
N TYR A 238 -11.52 12.60 14.39
CA TYR A 238 -10.08 12.49 14.68
C TYR A 238 -9.34 13.77 14.32
N ASP A 239 -9.61 14.31 13.12
CA ASP A 239 -9.13 15.62 12.69
C ASP A 239 -10.31 16.50 12.28
N ALA A 240 -10.61 17.49 13.13
CA ALA A 240 -11.72 18.41 12.94
C ALA A 240 -11.52 19.40 11.78
N GLU A 241 -10.33 19.49 11.18
CA GLU A 241 -10.15 20.26 9.96
C GLU A 241 -10.78 19.60 8.72
N TRP A 242 -11.21 18.33 8.78
CA TRP A 242 -11.71 17.59 7.61
C TRP A 242 -13.21 17.32 7.64
N CYS A 243 -13.84 17.48 6.49
CA CYS A 243 -15.26 17.34 6.24
C CYS A 243 -15.51 16.48 5.00
N VAL A 244 -16.59 15.71 4.99
CA VAL A 244 -17.05 14.99 3.78
C VAL A 244 -17.50 16.00 2.74
N GLU A 245 -16.99 15.86 1.52
CA GLU A 245 -17.28 16.70 0.37
C GLU A 245 -17.87 15.87 -0.78
N ALA A 246 -19.01 16.33 -1.28
CA ALA A 246 -19.69 15.83 -2.46
C ALA A 246 -18.99 16.36 -3.73
N ALA A 247 -17.94 15.67 -4.17
CA ALA A 247 -17.08 16.04 -5.31
C ALA A 247 -17.23 15.04 -6.48
N PRO A 248 -18.18 15.25 -7.41
CA PRO A 248 -18.53 14.25 -8.41
C PRO A 248 -17.33 13.89 -9.31
N PRO A 249 -17.09 12.59 -9.60
CA PRO A 249 -17.99 11.45 -9.40
C PRO A 249 -17.97 10.82 -7.99
N ALA A 250 -17.03 11.19 -7.12
CA ALA A 250 -16.74 10.52 -5.85
C ALA A 250 -17.25 11.27 -4.62
N LEU A 251 -16.90 10.77 -3.43
CA LEU A 251 -16.86 11.53 -2.19
C LEU A 251 -15.44 11.55 -1.66
N LEU A 252 -15.03 12.70 -1.15
CA LEU A 252 -13.69 12.95 -0.61
C LEU A 252 -13.84 13.51 0.79
N ALA A 253 -12.86 13.31 1.66
CA ALA A 253 -12.64 14.18 2.79
C ALA A 253 -11.83 15.38 2.30
N ALA A 254 -12.30 16.59 2.55
CA ALA A 254 -11.63 17.83 2.20
C ALA A 254 -11.56 18.75 3.43
N ARG A 255 -10.67 19.76 3.43
CA ARG A 255 -10.63 20.73 4.53
C ARG A 255 -11.98 21.45 4.66
N CYS A 256 -12.52 21.49 5.87
CA CYS A 256 -13.81 22.10 6.19
C CYS A 256 -13.84 23.59 5.85
N ALA A 257 -14.68 23.97 4.90
CA ALA A 257 -14.90 25.36 4.53
C ALA A 257 -15.62 26.12 5.66
N SER A 258 -15.27 27.40 5.81
CA SER A 258 -15.90 28.36 6.71
C SER A 258 -16.20 29.66 5.94
N PRO A 259 -17.47 29.94 5.56
CA PRO A 259 -18.66 29.12 5.78
C PRO A 259 -18.63 27.79 4.98
N PRO A 260 -19.46 26.78 5.36
CA PRO A 260 -19.54 25.51 4.64
C PRO A 260 -19.91 25.71 3.17
N SER A 261 -19.18 25.05 2.27
CA SER A 261 -19.49 25.04 0.84
C SER A 261 -20.76 24.20 0.57
N ALA A 262 -21.41 24.43 -0.58
CA ALA A 262 -22.55 23.59 -0.99
C ALA A 262 -22.15 22.11 -1.20
N ALA A 263 -20.87 21.83 -1.49
CA ALA A 263 -20.35 20.47 -1.62
C ALA A 263 -20.17 19.79 -0.24
N GLN A 264 -19.91 20.54 0.84
CA GLN A 264 -19.75 19.99 2.20
C GLN A 264 -21.04 20.01 3.03
N ALA A 265 -22.12 20.59 2.49
CA ALA A 265 -23.41 20.69 3.15
C ALA A 265 -24.36 19.58 2.69
N PHE A 266 -24.91 18.84 3.66
CA PHE A 266 -25.95 17.83 3.48
C PHE A 266 -27.23 18.25 4.19
N SER A 267 -28.37 17.80 3.68
CA SER A 267 -29.69 17.97 4.28
C SER A 267 -30.36 16.61 4.48
N LEU A 268 -31.24 16.50 5.47
CA LEU A 268 -32.13 15.35 5.59
C LEU A 268 -33.46 15.67 4.91
N ASP A 269 -33.95 14.76 4.08
CA ASP A 269 -35.30 14.82 3.56
C ASP A 269 -36.32 14.05 4.42
N ALA A 270 -37.59 14.04 3.99
CA ALA A 270 -38.67 13.37 4.70
C ALA A 270 -38.50 11.84 4.84
N ALA A 271 -37.60 11.22 4.07
CA ALA A 271 -37.24 9.81 4.17
C ALA A 271 -35.91 9.58 4.93
N ALA A 272 -35.37 10.62 5.59
CA ALA A 272 -34.07 10.64 6.24
C ALA A 272 -32.88 10.28 5.32
N ARG A 273 -33.00 10.56 4.01
CA ARG A 273 -31.90 10.42 3.06
C ARG A 273 -30.98 11.63 3.15
N TRP A 274 -29.68 11.41 2.96
CA TRP A 274 -28.66 12.47 3.01
C TRP A 274 -28.52 13.09 1.64
N ARG A 275 -29.07 14.30 1.46
CA ARG A 275 -29.10 15.03 0.20
C ARG A 275 -28.03 16.12 0.17
N ALA A 276 -27.07 16.01 -0.75
CA ALA A 276 -26.02 17.01 -0.96
C ALA A 276 -26.62 18.34 -1.44
N ALA A 277 -26.16 19.46 -0.89
CA ALA A 277 -26.69 20.79 -1.23
C ALA A 277 -26.21 21.29 -2.60
N ALA A 278 -25.06 20.82 -3.09
CA ALA A 278 -24.47 21.23 -4.37
C ALA A 278 -25.36 20.91 -5.58
N ASP A 279 -25.97 19.72 -5.62
CA ASP A 279 -26.72 19.23 -6.79
C ASP A 279 -28.05 18.54 -6.44
N GLY A 280 -28.35 18.36 -5.15
CA GLY A 280 -29.57 17.71 -4.71
C GLY A 280 -29.62 16.20 -4.96
N ARG A 281 -28.49 15.53 -5.24
CA ARG A 281 -28.40 14.07 -5.22
C ARG A 281 -28.29 13.53 -3.79
N CYS A 282 -28.59 12.26 -3.64
CA CYS A 282 -28.50 11.54 -2.38
C CYS A 282 -27.21 10.73 -2.31
N LEU A 283 -26.57 10.73 -1.14
CA LEU A 283 -25.54 9.76 -0.79
C LEU A 283 -26.12 8.35 -0.93
N SER A 284 -25.37 7.41 -1.50
CA SER A 284 -25.82 6.06 -1.80
C SER A 284 -24.70 5.05 -1.61
N PHE A 285 -24.99 3.92 -0.95
CA PHE A 285 -24.08 2.78 -0.87
C PHE A 285 -24.68 1.54 -1.54
N ARG A 286 -24.14 1.14 -2.71
CA ARG A 286 -24.63 -0.01 -3.49
C ARG A 286 -23.47 -0.92 -3.89
N ALA A 287 -23.59 -2.21 -3.60
CA ALA A 287 -22.66 -3.26 -4.08
C ALA A 287 -21.17 -3.00 -3.78
N GLY A 288 -20.86 -2.25 -2.71
CA GLY A 288 -19.50 -1.86 -2.32
C GLY A 288 -19.09 -0.45 -2.75
N ASP A 289 -19.84 0.18 -3.66
CA ASP A 289 -19.59 1.56 -4.13
C ASP A 289 -20.31 2.60 -3.26
N LEU A 290 -19.62 3.69 -2.92
CA LEU A 290 -20.13 4.85 -2.20
C LEU A 290 -20.14 6.06 -3.15
N SER A 291 -21.33 6.50 -3.57
CA SER A 291 -21.46 7.52 -4.61
C SER A 291 -22.69 8.40 -4.44
N LEU A 292 -22.80 9.45 -5.27
CA LEU A 292 -23.94 10.37 -5.31
C LEU A 292 -24.92 9.98 -6.42
N ALA A 293 -26.12 9.55 -6.05
CA ALA A 293 -27.14 9.05 -6.97
C ALA A 293 -28.42 9.91 -6.94
N PRO A 294 -29.28 9.88 -7.98
CA PRO A 294 -30.62 10.44 -7.89
C PRO A 294 -31.39 9.87 -6.69
N CYS A 295 -32.08 10.73 -5.94
CA CYS A 295 -32.79 10.32 -4.72
C CYS A 295 -34.02 9.44 -5.04
N ASP A 296 -33.86 8.12 -5.03
CA ASP A 296 -34.85 7.14 -5.51
C ASP A 296 -35.62 6.42 -4.39
N GLY A 297 -35.19 6.60 -3.13
CA GLY A 297 -35.94 6.12 -1.95
C GLY A 297 -35.53 4.74 -1.46
N ARG A 298 -34.50 4.13 -2.06
CA ARG A 298 -33.93 2.88 -1.57
C ARG A 298 -33.25 3.06 -0.21
N ARG A 299 -33.26 2.00 0.60
CA ARG A 299 -32.55 1.96 1.90
C ARG A 299 -31.04 2.21 1.80
N GLU A 300 -30.46 1.99 0.62
CA GLU A 300 -29.07 2.28 0.26
C GLU A 300 -28.72 3.78 0.41
N GLN A 301 -29.73 4.67 0.39
CA GLN A 301 -29.59 6.12 0.49
C GLN A 301 -29.85 6.68 1.89
N ILE A 302 -30.14 5.81 2.88
CA ILE A 302 -30.45 6.20 4.25
C ILE A 302 -29.22 5.92 5.11
N PHE A 303 -28.63 6.98 5.66
CA PHE A 303 -27.45 6.93 6.52
C PHE A 303 -27.81 7.44 7.91
N ARG A 304 -27.18 6.85 8.94
CA ARG A 304 -27.48 7.16 10.34
C ARG A 304 -26.21 7.39 11.12
N PHE A 305 -26.20 8.45 11.93
CA PHE A 305 -25.29 8.55 13.07
C PHE A 305 -25.78 7.60 14.17
N GLY A 306 -24.87 6.86 14.80
CA GLY A 306 -25.21 6.11 16.00
C GLY A 306 -24.02 5.49 16.71
N ALA A 307 -24.28 5.06 17.94
CA ALA A 307 -23.44 4.07 18.60
C ALA A 307 -23.53 2.74 17.85
N TRP A 308 -22.42 2.01 17.80
CA TRP A 308 -22.40 0.65 17.26
C TRP A 308 -23.34 -0.23 18.07
N PRO A 309 -24.34 -0.90 17.47
CA PRO A 309 -25.11 -1.89 18.21
C PRO A 309 -24.17 -2.98 18.70
N PRO A 310 -24.25 -3.41 19.97
CA PRO A 310 -23.45 -4.54 20.44
C PRO A 310 -23.73 -5.75 19.52
N PRO A 311 -22.71 -6.55 19.18
CA PRO A 311 -22.90 -7.70 18.32
C PRO A 311 -23.98 -8.62 18.93
N PRO A 312 -24.88 -9.20 18.11
CA PRO A 312 -25.92 -10.08 18.62
C PRO A 312 -25.28 -11.23 19.41
N PRO A 313 -25.88 -11.65 20.55
CA PRO A 313 -25.32 -12.71 21.37
C PRO A 313 -25.18 -13.99 20.52
N PRO A 314 -24.02 -14.67 20.55
CA PRO A 314 -23.81 -15.84 19.72
C PRO A 314 -24.77 -16.99 20.12
N PRO A 315 -25.22 -17.82 19.17
CA PRO A 315 -25.97 -19.02 19.49
C PRO A 315 -25.12 -19.94 20.37
N ALA A 316 -25.75 -20.58 21.36
CA ALA A 316 -25.07 -21.39 22.38
C ALA A 316 -24.38 -22.63 21.78
N ALA A 317 -23.11 -22.49 21.40
CA ALA A 317 -22.29 -23.56 20.84
C ALA A 317 -21.52 -24.30 21.95
N ALA A 318 -21.59 -25.63 21.95
CA ALA A 318 -20.92 -26.48 22.92
C ALA A 318 -19.40 -26.22 22.95
N TRP A 319 -18.88 -25.88 24.12
CA TRP A 319 -17.47 -25.54 24.32
C TRP A 319 -16.59 -26.81 24.35
N ARG A 320 -15.46 -26.78 23.63
CA ARG A 320 -14.28 -27.59 23.95
C ARG A 320 -13.12 -26.64 24.25
N PRO A 321 -12.30 -26.91 25.28
CA PRO A 321 -11.15 -26.06 25.59
C PRO A 321 -10.06 -26.20 24.53
N PRO A 322 -9.34 -25.10 24.20
CA PRO A 322 -8.14 -25.17 23.36
C PRO A 322 -7.00 -25.92 24.07
N PRO A 323 -6.03 -26.48 23.34
CA PRO A 323 -4.82 -27.02 23.96
C PRO A 323 -4.05 -25.92 24.71
N PRO A 324 -3.34 -26.26 25.80
CA PRO A 324 -2.57 -25.28 26.56
C PRO A 324 -1.46 -24.65 25.69
N PRO A 325 -1.18 -23.35 25.85
CA PRO A 325 -0.06 -22.72 25.16
C PRO A 325 1.27 -23.33 25.60
N PRO A 326 2.32 -23.30 24.75
CA PRO A 326 3.67 -23.63 25.19
C PRO A 326 4.07 -22.74 26.38
N PRO A 327 4.87 -23.25 27.34
CA PRO A 327 5.22 -22.50 28.54
C PRO A 327 5.87 -21.17 28.15
N ALA A 328 5.28 -20.07 28.64
CA ALA A 328 5.86 -18.75 28.47
C ALA A 328 7.28 -18.75 29.05
N ALA A 329 8.25 -18.23 28.28
CA ALA A 329 9.57 -17.96 28.81
C ALA A 329 9.41 -17.04 30.03
N ALA A 330 9.95 -17.47 31.18
CA ALA A 330 9.66 -16.84 32.47
C ALA A 330 10.35 -15.48 32.60
N GLY A 331 9.71 -14.45 32.06
CA GLY A 331 10.11 -13.06 32.11
C GLY A 331 9.28 -12.27 31.10
N GLY A 332 8.66 -11.17 31.53
CA GLY A 332 7.93 -10.23 30.65
C GLY A 332 8.87 -9.38 29.80
N GLY A 333 9.87 -10.02 29.20
CA GLY A 333 10.93 -9.38 28.43
C GLY A 333 10.54 -9.23 26.96
N GLY A 334 10.98 -8.13 26.37
CA GLY A 334 10.87 -7.92 24.93
C GLY A 334 11.67 -8.94 24.11
N LEU A 335 11.60 -8.74 22.80
CA LEU A 335 12.25 -9.57 21.81
C LEU A 335 13.77 -9.64 22.04
N SER A 336 14.35 -10.82 21.86
CA SER A 336 15.77 -11.09 22.04
C SER A 336 16.25 -12.13 21.03
N ALA A 337 17.57 -12.25 20.85
CA ALA A 337 18.17 -13.22 19.94
C ALA A 337 17.77 -14.67 20.27
N ALA A 338 17.72 -15.02 21.56
CA ALA A 338 17.28 -16.33 22.03
C ALA A 338 15.78 -16.57 21.74
N ALA A 339 14.92 -15.58 22.01
CA ALA A 339 13.49 -15.67 21.68
C ALA A 339 13.25 -15.81 20.17
N CYS A 340 13.99 -15.06 19.35
CA CYS A 340 13.96 -15.16 17.89
C CYS A 340 14.40 -16.54 17.39
N GLY A 341 15.50 -17.09 17.91
CA GLY A 341 15.94 -18.45 17.59
C GLY A 341 14.90 -19.50 17.95
N ALA A 342 14.31 -19.42 19.14
CA ALA A 342 13.23 -20.33 19.57
C ALA A 342 11.98 -20.22 18.67
N MET A 343 11.57 -19.01 18.32
CA MET A 343 10.42 -18.73 17.45
C MET A 343 10.62 -19.12 15.98
N LEU A 344 11.86 -19.13 15.49
CA LEU A 344 12.19 -19.64 14.15
C LEU A 344 12.39 -21.16 14.15
N ALA A 345 12.93 -21.74 15.22
CA ALA A 345 13.09 -23.19 15.33
C ALA A 345 11.75 -23.93 15.48
N ALA A 346 10.83 -23.41 16.31
CA ALA A 346 9.59 -24.08 16.72
C ALA A 346 8.61 -24.35 15.54
N PRO A 347 8.34 -25.62 15.15
CA PRO A 347 7.56 -25.97 13.95
C PRO A 347 6.17 -25.35 13.85
N SER A 348 5.46 -25.21 14.96
CA SER A 348 4.09 -24.68 15.03
C SER A 348 4.01 -23.14 15.08
N HIS A 349 5.15 -22.45 15.24
CA HIS A 349 5.18 -21.01 15.45
C HIS A 349 4.84 -20.21 14.18
N LEU A 350 4.31 -18.99 14.34
CA LEU A 350 3.86 -18.15 13.22
C LEU A 350 4.93 -17.96 12.16
N PHE A 351 6.18 -17.70 12.56
CA PHE A 351 7.29 -17.53 11.61
C PHE A 351 7.54 -18.75 10.74
N ARG A 352 7.33 -19.99 11.25
CA ARG A 352 7.40 -21.18 10.41
C ARG A 352 6.31 -21.24 9.37
N ARG A 353 5.07 -20.87 9.75
CA ARG A 353 3.91 -20.83 8.84
C ARG A 353 4.11 -19.80 7.73
N MET A 354 4.72 -18.66 8.07
CA MET A 354 5.13 -17.61 7.13
C MET A 354 6.11 -18.12 6.05
N TRP A 355 6.89 -19.17 6.33
CA TRP A 355 7.90 -19.73 5.42
C TRP A 355 7.60 -21.13 4.88
N ALA A 356 6.46 -21.72 5.24
CA ALA A 356 6.18 -23.13 5.01
C ALA A 356 6.07 -23.49 3.51
N ALA A 357 6.95 -24.39 3.05
CA ALA A 357 7.05 -24.73 1.63
C ALA A 357 5.78 -25.39 1.05
N ALA A 358 5.00 -26.12 1.86
CA ALA A 358 3.77 -26.76 1.40
C ALA A 358 2.65 -25.75 1.04
N PRO A 359 2.32 -24.74 1.88
CA PRO A 359 1.49 -23.59 1.49
C PRO A 359 2.00 -22.86 0.24
N PHE A 360 3.31 -22.60 0.12
CA PHE A 360 3.86 -21.95 -1.07
C PHE A 360 3.71 -22.79 -2.34
N GLY A 361 3.94 -24.10 -2.30
CA GLY A 361 3.67 -24.99 -3.43
C GLY A 361 2.18 -25.04 -3.79
N ALA A 362 1.29 -25.09 -2.79
CA ALA A 362 -0.16 -25.01 -3.03
C ALA A 362 -0.59 -23.68 -3.68
N MET A 363 0.09 -22.58 -3.34
CA MET A 363 -0.09 -21.27 -3.97
C MET A 363 0.47 -21.23 -5.40
N ALA A 364 1.67 -21.80 -5.63
CA ALA A 364 2.30 -21.91 -6.94
C ALA A 364 1.40 -22.69 -7.93
N ARG A 365 0.87 -23.84 -7.51
CA ARG A 365 -0.09 -24.66 -8.29
C ARG A 365 -1.38 -23.93 -8.66
N ARG A 366 -1.76 -22.88 -7.92
CA ARG A 366 -2.94 -22.04 -8.20
C ARG A 366 -2.60 -20.77 -9.02
N GLY A 367 -1.36 -20.63 -9.48
CA GLY A 367 -0.90 -19.42 -10.17
C GLY A 367 -0.73 -18.20 -9.27
N GLY A 368 -0.70 -18.40 -7.95
CA GLY A 368 -0.40 -17.33 -6.99
C GLY A 368 1.09 -16.99 -6.95
N ALA A 369 1.42 -15.82 -6.40
CA ALA A 369 2.79 -15.30 -6.29
C ALA A 369 3.62 -16.02 -5.21
N ALA A 370 3.85 -17.31 -5.40
CA ALA A 370 4.73 -18.12 -4.58
C ALA A 370 6.21 -17.81 -4.86
N CYS A 371 7.04 -18.12 -3.86
CA CYS A 371 8.47 -17.87 -3.89
C CYS A 371 9.27 -18.85 -4.75
N TRP A 372 8.80 -20.09 -4.77
CA TRP A 372 9.38 -21.23 -5.44
C TRP A 372 8.23 -22.11 -5.95
N GLY A 373 8.55 -23.01 -6.89
CA GLY A 373 7.61 -24.01 -7.40
C GLY A 373 7.32 -25.11 -6.37
N ASP A 374 6.95 -26.30 -6.83
CA ASP A 374 6.68 -27.40 -5.92
C ASP A 374 7.94 -28.10 -5.39
N GLY A 375 7.97 -28.32 -4.08
CA GLY A 375 8.94 -29.18 -3.40
C GLY A 375 10.15 -28.48 -2.78
N ALA A 376 10.84 -29.21 -1.90
CA ALA A 376 11.98 -28.70 -1.13
C ALA A 376 13.18 -28.29 -2.02
N ALA A 377 13.37 -28.95 -3.18
CA ALA A 377 14.45 -28.60 -4.11
C ALA A 377 14.28 -27.20 -4.73
N ALA A 378 13.05 -26.81 -5.08
CA ALA A 378 12.78 -25.47 -5.61
C ALA A 378 12.98 -24.40 -4.52
N ALA A 379 12.60 -24.71 -3.27
CA ALA A 379 12.88 -23.85 -2.13
C ALA A 379 14.38 -23.71 -1.86
N ALA A 380 15.13 -24.81 -1.85
CA ALA A 380 16.58 -24.81 -1.65
C ALA A 380 17.30 -23.96 -2.71
N ALA A 381 16.94 -24.11 -4.00
CA ALA A 381 17.49 -23.31 -5.09
C ALA A 381 17.22 -21.80 -4.92
N PHE A 382 16.03 -21.43 -4.42
CA PHE A 382 15.72 -20.03 -4.07
C PHE A 382 16.63 -19.51 -2.94
N PHE A 383 16.77 -20.26 -1.84
CA PHE A 383 17.66 -19.86 -0.75
C PHE A 383 19.13 -19.79 -1.18
N ASP A 384 19.62 -20.74 -1.99
CA ASP A 384 21.00 -20.74 -2.48
C ASP A 384 21.33 -19.54 -3.38
N ALA A 385 20.33 -19.03 -4.12
CA ALA A 385 20.48 -17.86 -4.98
C ALA A 385 20.56 -16.54 -4.21
N ILE A 386 19.80 -16.38 -3.11
CA ILE A 386 19.70 -15.11 -2.36
C ILE A 386 21.07 -14.53 -1.94
N PRO A 387 22.00 -15.28 -1.31
CA PRO A 387 23.30 -14.74 -0.87
C PRO A 387 24.17 -14.16 -1.98
N SER A 388 23.91 -14.48 -3.26
CA SER A 388 24.61 -13.82 -4.39
C SER A 388 24.33 -12.31 -4.40
N GLY A 389 23.09 -11.90 -4.10
CA GLY A 389 22.61 -10.55 -4.29
C GLY A 389 22.31 -10.17 -5.75
N ALA A 390 22.20 -11.15 -6.67
CA ALA A 390 21.94 -10.89 -8.09
C ALA A 390 20.69 -10.03 -8.34
N ARG A 391 19.68 -10.13 -7.45
CA ARG A 391 18.41 -9.40 -7.53
C ARG A 391 18.39 -8.08 -6.75
N CYS A 392 19.51 -7.66 -6.16
CA CYS A 392 19.53 -6.44 -5.33
C CYS A 392 19.34 -5.14 -6.13
N ALA A 393 19.51 -5.16 -7.45
CA ALA A 393 19.20 -4.03 -8.33
C ALA A 393 17.72 -3.97 -8.77
N GLU A 394 16.90 -4.99 -8.50
CA GLU A 394 15.58 -5.15 -9.11
C GLU A 394 14.44 -4.43 -8.37
N GLY A 395 13.99 -3.28 -8.91
CA GLY A 395 12.64 -2.76 -8.65
C GLY A 395 12.35 -2.30 -7.23
N TRP A 396 13.38 -2.07 -6.42
CA TRP A 396 13.26 -1.49 -5.08
C TRP A 396 13.16 0.04 -5.21
N MET A 397 12.18 0.64 -4.54
CA MET A 397 12.06 2.11 -4.51
C MET A 397 12.99 2.68 -3.43
N GLY A 398 14.00 3.45 -3.83
CA GLY A 398 14.82 4.19 -2.87
C GLY A 398 15.96 5.01 -3.47
N GLY A 399 16.44 5.95 -2.67
CA GLY A 399 17.59 6.83 -2.95
C GLY A 399 18.90 6.29 -2.37
N GLY A 400 19.85 7.20 -2.10
CA GLY A 400 21.25 6.92 -1.73
C GLY A 400 21.49 6.34 -0.32
N ALA A 401 20.62 5.46 0.15
CA ALA A 401 20.09 5.53 1.50
C ALA A 401 20.30 4.28 2.37
N ALA A 402 20.41 4.46 3.68
CA ALA A 402 20.43 3.37 4.67
C ALA A 402 19.06 2.66 4.74
N ALA A 403 19.06 1.34 5.00
CA ALA A 403 17.81 0.58 5.04
C ALA A 403 17.05 0.84 6.35
N LEU A 404 15.75 1.11 6.30
CA LEU A 404 14.90 1.42 7.45
C LEU A 404 13.85 0.32 7.66
N LEU A 405 13.71 -0.13 8.91
CA LEU A 405 12.73 -1.12 9.35
C LEU A 405 11.88 -0.61 10.52
N GLY A 406 10.61 -1.02 10.59
CA GLY A 406 9.65 -0.57 11.59
C GLY A 406 8.25 -1.09 11.31
N PHE A 407 7.33 -0.84 12.26
CA PHE A 407 5.89 -0.84 11.98
C PHE A 407 5.52 0.31 11.04
N ASP A 408 4.44 0.19 10.28
CA ASP A 408 3.99 1.19 9.31
C ASP A 408 3.91 2.61 9.92
N GLU A 409 3.33 2.74 11.12
CA GLU A 409 3.23 4.03 11.82
C GLU A 409 4.56 4.54 12.39
N SER A 410 5.47 3.63 12.76
CA SER A 410 6.81 3.99 13.25
C SER A 410 7.71 4.49 12.11
N LEU A 411 7.62 3.87 10.93
CA LEU A 411 8.33 4.27 9.72
C LEU A 411 7.95 5.70 9.29
N ALA A 412 6.63 6.00 9.23
CA ALA A 412 6.13 7.32 8.85
C ALA A 412 6.70 8.42 9.75
N SER A 413 6.47 8.31 11.07
CA SER A 413 6.96 9.24 12.08
C SER A 413 8.49 9.41 12.03
N PHE A 414 9.25 8.34 11.77
CA PHE A 414 10.71 8.43 11.70
C PHE A 414 11.20 9.17 10.45
N CYS A 415 10.61 8.89 9.29
CA CYS A 415 10.96 9.55 8.03
C CYS A 415 10.57 11.03 8.02
N GLU A 416 9.43 11.38 8.63
CA GLU A 416 9.01 12.77 8.85
C GLU A 416 9.99 13.51 9.75
N THR A 417 10.29 12.95 10.94
CA THR A 417 11.19 13.57 11.93
C THR A 417 12.59 13.82 11.35
N ARG A 418 13.15 12.84 10.64
CA ARG A 418 14.53 12.93 10.11
C ARG A 418 14.71 13.99 9.01
N ARG A 419 13.64 14.39 8.32
CA ARG A 419 13.73 15.37 7.23
C ARG A 419 13.88 16.82 7.69
N SER A 420 13.65 17.11 8.98
CA SER A 420 13.75 18.45 9.57
C SER A 420 12.96 19.53 8.78
N PHE A 421 11.86 19.13 8.13
CA PHE A 421 11.20 19.93 7.10
C PHE A 421 9.78 20.33 7.52
N SER A 422 9.49 21.63 7.50
CA SER A 422 8.23 22.21 7.98
C SER A 422 7.10 22.23 6.93
N GLY A 423 7.06 21.24 6.03
CA GLY A 423 6.06 21.16 4.95
C GLY A 423 4.97 20.13 5.27
N ASP A 424 3.72 20.42 4.88
CA ASP A 424 2.57 19.50 5.01
C ASP A 424 2.67 18.34 4.00
N TYR A 425 3.65 17.45 4.22
CA TYR A 425 3.92 16.26 3.42
C TYR A 425 3.23 15.00 3.98
N SER A 426 2.21 15.19 4.81
CA SER A 426 1.28 14.14 5.28
C SER A 426 0.67 13.31 4.13
N GLN A 427 0.69 13.86 2.91
CA GLN A 427 0.16 13.24 1.69
C GLN A 427 1.17 12.45 0.85
N LEU A 428 2.48 12.45 1.16
CA LEU A 428 3.44 11.63 0.41
C LEU A 428 3.30 10.15 0.79
N PRO A 429 3.19 9.22 -0.18
CA PRO A 429 3.33 7.80 0.08
C PRO A 429 4.62 7.52 0.86
N LEU A 430 4.57 6.66 1.88
CA LEU A 430 5.69 6.37 2.79
C LEU A 430 7.05 6.17 2.08
N PRO A 431 7.17 5.46 0.94
CA PRO A 431 8.46 5.28 0.26
C PRO A 431 9.05 6.58 -0.25
N GLN A 432 8.21 7.52 -0.71
CA GLN A 432 8.64 8.83 -1.17
C GLN A 432 9.04 9.71 0.01
N SER A 433 8.30 9.63 1.12
CA SER A 433 8.66 10.32 2.36
C SER A 433 10.02 9.84 2.88
N CYS A 434 10.24 8.52 2.96
CA CYS A 434 11.51 7.94 3.43
C CYS A 434 12.67 8.13 2.44
N ALA A 435 12.44 8.00 1.13
CA ALA A 435 13.50 8.25 0.14
C ALA A 435 14.02 9.70 0.22
N ALA A 436 13.13 10.67 0.47
CA ALA A 436 13.49 12.06 0.70
C ALA A 436 14.02 12.35 2.12
N ALA A 437 14.09 11.34 2.99
CA ALA A 437 14.83 11.33 4.27
C ALA A 437 16.22 10.67 4.16
N ASP A 438 16.65 10.32 2.94
CA ASP A 438 17.79 9.44 2.63
C ASP A 438 17.67 8.07 3.35
N LEU A 439 16.47 7.48 3.32
CA LEU A 439 16.14 6.16 3.86
C LEU A 439 15.48 5.22 2.83
N ASN A 440 15.93 3.96 2.81
CA ASN A 440 15.46 2.86 1.96
C ASN A 440 14.43 2.02 2.73
N VAL A 441 13.17 1.94 2.32
CA VAL A 441 12.14 1.12 3.01
C VAL A 441 11.66 -0.06 2.16
N LEU A 442 11.44 -1.21 2.80
CA LEU A 442 10.70 -2.31 2.18
C LEU A 442 9.21 -1.95 2.13
N TRP A 443 8.74 -1.47 0.98
CA TRP A 443 7.34 -1.09 0.82
C TRP A 443 6.47 -2.27 0.40
N LEU A 444 5.50 -2.61 1.24
CA LEU A 444 4.63 -3.78 1.07
C LEU A 444 3.39 -3.50 0.21
N ARG A 445 3.07 -2.23 -0.07
CA ARG A 445 1.78 -1.79 -0.62
C ARG A 445 1.89 -1.23 -2.05
N GLY A 446 1.80 -2.08 -3.08
CA GLY A 446 1.87 -1.60 -4.46
C GLY A 446 1.19 -2.50 -5.49
N ARG A 447 0.56 -1.90 -6.52
CA ARG A 447 -0.06 -2.63 -7.64
C ARG A 447 0.96 -3.28 -8.60
N GLY A 448 2.22 -2.84 -8.58
CA GLY A 448 3.25 -3.25 -9.55
C GLY A 448 3.95 -4.58 -9.24
N VAL A 449 4.08 -4.96 -7.98
CA VAL A 449 4.66 -6.24 -7.55
C VAL A 449 3.88 -6.74 -6.35
N PRO A 450 3.21 -7.92 -6.41
CA PRO A 450 2.52 -8.47 -5.26
C PRO A 450 3.55 -8.81 -4.17
N PHE A 451 3.40 -8.20 -3.00
CA PHE A 451 4.28 -8.50 -1.88
C PHE A 451 4.15 -9.97 -1.46
N ASN A 452 5.29 -10.63 -1.31
CA ASN A 452 5.41 -11.90 -0.62
C ASN A 452 6.67 -11.88 0.27
N LEU A 453 6.74 -12.80 1.23
CA LEU A 453 7.85 -12.86 2.18
C LEU A 453 9.20 -13.11 1.54
N CYS A 454 9.24 -13.65 0.33
CA CYS A 454 10.47 -13.96 -0.36
C CYS A 454 11.10 -12.72 -1.00
N ARG A 455 10.29 -11.79 -1.50
CA ARG A 455 10.76 -10.41 -1.77
C ARG A 455 11.21 -9.71 -0.48
N SER A 456 10.60 -10.01 0.68
CA SER A 456 11.09 -9.52 1.97
C SER A 456 12.49 -10.03 2.32
N LEU A 457 12.75 -11.34 2.19
CA LEU A 457 14.06 -11.92 2.50
C LEU A 457 15.14 -11.53 1.47
N GLU A 458 14.79 -11.47 0.17
CA GLU A 458 15.68 -10.90 -0.85
C GLU A 458 16.11 -9.48 -0.47
N TRP A 459 15.14 -8.59 -0.17
CA TRP A 459 15.43 -7.23 0.26
C TRP A 459 16.25 -7.18 1.54
N GLN A 460 15.94 -8.00 2.55
CA GLN A 460 16.68 -8.02 3.83
C GLN A 460 18.14 -8.48 3.66
N VAL A 461 18.40 -9.47 2.81
CA VAL A 461 19.79 -9.89 2.52
C VAL A 461 20.53 -8.85 1.69
N CYS A 462 19.85 -8.18 0.75
CA CYS A 462 20.42 -7.04 0.04
C CYS A 462 20.78 -5.89 0.99
N ALA A 463 19.87 -5.54 1.92
CA ALA A 463 20.08 -4.52 2.94
C ALA A 463 21.26 -4.85 3.86
N ALA A 464 21.30 -6.08 4.39
CA ALA A 464 22.39 -6.58 5.25
C ALA A 464 23.77 -6.50 4.57
N LYS A 465 23.81 -6.72 3.26
CA LYS A 465 25.06 -6.68 2.48
C LYS A 465 25.44 -5.28 2.00
N GLY A 466 24.59 -4.26 2.20
CA GLY A 466 24.82 -2.92 1.65
C GLY A 466 24.65 -2.85 0.13
N LEU A 467 23.71 -3.62 -0.42
CA LEU A 467 23.53 -3.82 -1.87
C LEU A 467 22.19 -3.31 -2.42
N LEU A 468 21.30 -2.72 -1.60
CA LEU A 468 20.10 -2.08 -2.14
C LEU A 468 20.47 -0.91 -3.07
N PRO A 469 19.58 -0.54 -4.03
CA PRO A 469 19.84 0.57 -4.92
C PRO A 469 20.13 1.85 -4.13
N GLY A 470 21.26 2.49 -4.45
CA GLY A 470 21.75 3.69 -3.78
C GLY A 470 22.33 3.50 -2.38
N GLN A 471 22.11 2.37 -1.70
CA GLN A 471 22.57 2.15 -0.32
C GLN A 471 24.11 2.25 -0.22
N ARG A 472 24.61 3.24 0.54
CA ARG A 472 26.04 3.57 0.64
C ARG A 472 26.82 2.74 1.67
N SER A 473 26.12 2.09 2.60
CA SER A 473 26.70 1.39 3.77
C SER A 473 25.89 0.13 4.11
N LYS A 474 26.44 -0.76 4.94
CA LYS A 474 25.69 -1.92 5.49
C LYS A 474 24.74 -1.55 6.63
N GLU A 475 24.41 -0.27 6.77
CA GLU A 475 23.65 0.24 7.91
C GLU A 475 22.16 -0.04 7.72
N LEU A 476 21.61 -0.66 8.77
CA LEU A 476 20.21 -0.93 8.98
C LEU A 476 19.76 -0.04 10.14
N ILE A 477 18.68 0.70 9.97
CA ILE A 477 18.13 1.63 10.96
C ILE A 477 16.77 1.09 11.39
N PHE A 478 16.50 1.11 12.68
CA PHE A 478 15.23 0.68 13.23
C PHE A 478 14.41 1.88 13.71
N ALA A 479 13.30 2.18 13.04
CA ALA A 479 12.34 3.22 13.40
C ALA A 479 11.66 2.94 14.76
N ARG A 480 11.79 1.71 15.27
CA ARG A 480 11.44 1.31 16.63
C ARG A 480 12.50 0.32 17.15
N ALA A 481 13.04 0.58 18.34
CA ALA A 481 14.11 -0.20 18.96
C ALA A 481 13.76 -1.70 19.05
N PRO A 482 14.63 -2.62 18.60
CA PRO A 482 14.31 -4.06 18.56
C PRO A 482 14.00 -4.69 19.92
N ASN A 483 14.63 -4.22 21.00
CA ASN A 483 14.36 -4.63 22.38
C ASN A 483 12.97 -4.18 22.91
N SER A 484 12.38 -3.14 22.32
CA SER A 484 11.05 -2.63 22.66
C SER A 484 9.89 -3.39 22.01
N LEU A 485 10.20 -4.44 21.22
CA LEU A 485 9.21 -5.27 20.56
C LEU A 485 8.73 -6.34 21.54
N ASP A 486 7.42 -6.46 21.72
CA ASP A 486 6.82 -7.39 22.68
C ASP A 486 5.80 -8.29 21.96
N PRO A 487 6.18 -9.53 21.60
CA PRO A 487 5.30 -10.48 20.95
C PRO A 487 4.00 -10.78 21.73
N SER A 488 3.98 -10.57 23.06
CA SER A 488 2.78 -10.76 23.89
C SER A 488 1.73 -9.66 23.71
N GLY A 489 2.17 -8.48 23.24
CA GLY A 489 1.30 -7.34 22.93
C GLY A 489 1.12 -6.30 24.04
N GLY A 490 1.93 -6.32 25.11
CA GLY A 490 1.95 -5.27 26.12
C GLY A 490 2.22 -3.87 25.57
N THR A 491 2.79 -3.77 24.36
CA THR A 491 2.95 -2.50 23.62
C THR A 491 1.85 -2.25 22.56
N GLY A 492 0.68 -2.88 22.68
CA GLY A 492 -0.45 -2.74 21.76
C GLY A 492 -0.31 -3.42 20.39
N LYS A 493 0.77 -4.19 20.18
CA LYS A 493 1.15 -4.82 18.88
C LYS A 493 1.43 -6.33 19.03
N PRO A 494 0.47 -7.16 19.48
CA PRO A 494 0.69 -8.60 19.72
C PRO A 494 0.95 -9.39 18.43
N LEU A 495 1.91 -10.32 18.50
CA LEU A 495 2.26 -11.22 17.40
C LEU A 495 1.14 -12.25 17.15
N GLY A 496 0.81 -12.48 15.87
CA GLY A 496 -0.19 -13.44 15.42
C GLY A 496 -1.63 -13.06 15.74
N LYS A 497 -1.91 -11.78 16.01
CA LYS A 497 -3.26 -11.25 16.31
C LYS A 497 -3.81 -10.33 15.22
N CYS A 498 -3.15 -10.26 14.06
CA CYS A 498 -3.59 -9.47 12.91
C CYS A 498 -3.78 -7.96 13.23
N ALA A 499 -2.85 -7.38 14.00
CA ALA A 499 -2.94 -5.98 14.45
C ALA A 499 -2.50 -4.94 13.39
N GLY A 500 -1.85 -5.38 12.30
CA GLY A 500 -1.34 -4.51 11.24
C GLY A 500 -2.09 -4.65 9.91
N TRP A 501 -1.46 -4.22 8.82
CA TRP A 501 -2.05 -4.28 7.48
C TRP A 501 -1.96 -5.67 6.84
N VAL A 502 -3.05 -6.12 6.21
CA VAL A 502 -3.12 -7.29 5.31
C VAL A 502 -3.26 -6.78 3.85
N PRO A 503 -2.63 -7.42 2.85
CA PRO A 503 -2.88 -7.12 1.43
C PRO A 503 -4.35 -7.31 1.03
N ASP A 504 -4.92 -6.33 0.32
CA ASP A 504 -6.33 -6.36 -0.14
C ASP A 504 -6.59 -7.50 -1.14
N LEU A 505 -5.59 -7.81 -1.96
CA LEU A 505 -5.59 -8.93 -2.90
C LEU A 505 -5.02 -10.19 -2.25
N LEU A 506 -5.79 -10.78 -1.34
CA LEU A 506 -5.54 -12.15 -0.89
C LEU A 506 -5.72 -13.11 -2.10
N PRO A 507 -4.72 -13.92 -2.47
CA PRO A 507 -4.88 -14.88 -3.56
C PRO A 507 -6.03 -15.87 -3.24
N PRO A 508 -6.81 -16.36 -4.22
CA PRO A 508 -7.91 -17.28 -3.96
C PRO A 508 -7.49 -18.54 -3.17
N GLY A 509 -8.04 -18.70 -1.97
CA GLY A 509 -7.62 -19.71 -0.99
C GLY A 509 -6.28 -19.37 -0.31
N GLY A 510 -6.06 -18.09 0.00
CA GLY A 510 -4.78 -17.50 0.40
C GLY A 510 -4.43 -17.63 1.88
N VAL A 511 -3.28 -18.27 2.13
CA VAL A 511 -2.77 -18.73 3.42
C VAL A 511 -2.01 -17.62 4.18
N TYR A 512 -2.62 -16.45 4.31
CA TYR A 512 -2.00 -15.31 5.00
C TYR A 512 -2.66 -15.04 6.36
N GLY A 513 -2.18 -15.78 7.36
CA GLY A 513 -2.46 -15.56 8.79
C GLY A 513 -1.46 -14.61 9.45
N TYR A 514 -1.07 -13.55 8.74
CA TYR A 514 -0.11 -12.53 9.22
C TYR A 514 -0.40 -11.14 8.61
N THR A 515 0.14 -10.11 9.26
CA THR A 515 0.03 -8.68 8.93
C THR A 515 1.41 -8.01 8.82
N SER A 516 1.48 -6.75 8.38
CA SER A 516 2.72 -5.95 8.37
C SER A 516 3.42 -5.92 9.74
N ASP A 517 2.66 -5.93 10.84
CA ASP A 517 3.21 -6.02 12.20
C ASP A 517 3.98 -7.33 12.43
N ASP A 518 3.38 -8.47 12.05
CA ASP A 518 4.01 -9.78 12.16
C ASP A 518 5.27 -9.91 11.28
N VAL A 519 5.25 -9.25 10.11
CA VAL A 519 6.40 -9.15 9.19
C VAL A 519 7.54 -8.35 9.82
N PHE A 520 7.27 -7.31 10.61
CA PHE A 520 8.34 -6.56 11.28
C PHE A 520 9.00 -7.38 12.40
N TYR A 521 8.22 -8.06 13.25
CA TYR A 521 8.76 -9.03 14.23
C TYR A 521 9.62 -10.10 13.56
N LEU A 522 9.13 -10.68 12.47
CA LEU A 522 9.89 -11.67 11.69
C LEU A 522 11.19 -11.07 11.14
N SER A 523 11.16 -9.84 10.59
CA SER A 523 12.34 -9.19 9.98
C SER A 523 13.46 -8.95 10.99
N VAL A 524 13.11 -8.52 12.21
CA VAL A 524 14.06 -8.39 13.31
C VAL A 524 14.68 -9.73 13.70
N CYS A 525 13.86 -10.78 13.80
CA CYS A 525 14.37 -12.13 14.07
C CYS A 525 15.22 -12.71 12.94
N LEU A 526 14.88 -12.41 11.68
CA LEU A 526 15.70 -12.78 10.53
C LEU A 526 17.08 -12.15 10.63
N TYR A 527 17.21 -10.82 10.83
CA TYR A 527 18.53 -10.21 11.02
C TYR A 527 19.34 -10.82 12.17
N SER A 528 18.68 -11.15 13.29
CA SER A 528 19.33 -11.84 14.41
C SER A 528 19.92 -13.22 14.02
N GLN A 529 19.29 -13.91 13.07
CA GLN A 529 19.78 -15.18 12.49
C GLN A 529 20.61 -15.01 11.20
N LEU A 530 20.71 -13.82 10.61
CA LEU A 530 21.49 -13.58 9.38
C LEU A 530 22.88 -13.00 9.66
N CYS A 531 22.98 -12.11 10.64
CA CYS A 531 24.23 -11.42 11.00
C CYS A 531 24.98 -12.23 12.07
N ALA A 532 26.32 -12.31 12.01
CA ALA A 532 27.15 -12.93 13.05
C ALA A 532 26.97 -12.20 14.39
N ASN A 533 26.96 -10.86 14.34
CA ASN A 533 26.65 -9.95 15.44
C ASN A 533 25.14 -9.75 15.70
N GLY A 534 24.30 -10.73 15.35
CA GLY A 534 22.83 -10.63 15.44
C GLY A 534 22.25 -10.58 16.86
N ALA A 535 23.09 -10.59 17.90
CA ALA A 535 22.69 -10.36 19.29
C ALA A 535 22.71 -8.86 19.64
N ASP A 536 23.71 -8.13 19.14
CA ASP A 536 23.94 -6.69 19.36
C ASP A 536 22.75 -5.84 18.88
N LEU A 537 21.98 -6.35 17.92
CA LEU A 537 20.73 -5.78 17.42
C LEU A 537 19.72 -5.46 18.55
N PHE A 538 19.75 -6.17 19.67
CA PHE A 538 18.87 -5.94 20.82
C PHE A 538 19.44 -4.99 21.88
N LEU A 539 20.65 -4.46 21.65
CA LEU A 539 21.23 -3.37 22.45
C LEU A 539 20.87 -1.98 21.92
N LEU A 540 20.33 -1.92 20.70
CA LEU A 540 20.12 -0.68 19.94
C LEU A 540 18.93 0.13 20.43
N ASP A 541 19.10 1.45 20.43
CA ASP A 541 18.03 2.42 20.58
C ASP A 541 17.31 2.73 19.24
N LYS A 542 16.18 3.45 19.33
CA LYS A 542 15.43 3.89 18.14
C LYS A 542 16.30 4.81 17.27
N GLY A 543 16.48 4.42 16.01
CA GLY A 543 17.21 5.20 15.01
C GLY A 543 18.73 4.99 15.00
N GLU A 544 19.27 4.18 15.90
CA GLU A 544 20.68 3.83 15.93
C GLU A 544 21.06 2.94 14.72
N PRO A 545 22.22 3.16 14.06
CA PRO A 545 22.64 2.37 12.92
C PRO A 545 23.23 1.02 13.35
N PHE A 546 22.64 -0.06 12.86
CA PHE A 546 23.17 -1.43 12.98
C PHE A 546 23.93 -1.82 11.72
N GLN A 547 25.19 -2.23 11.86
CA GLN A 547 25.95 -2.81 10.74
C GLN A 547 25.90 -4.34 10.82
N CYS A 548 25.21 -4.98 9.88
CA CYS A 548 25.10 -6.43 9.83
C CYS A 548 26.40 -7.08 9.33
N ASP A 549 27.05 -7.89 10.16
CA ASP A 549 28.09 -8.80 9.68
C ASP A 549 27.44 -10.06 9.06
N PHE A 550 26.95 -9.92 7.83
CA PHE A 550 26.19 -10.98 7.15
C PHE A 550 26.98 -12.31 7.06
N SER A 551 26.49 -13.34 7.75
CA SER A 551 27.14 -14.65 7.82
C SER A 551 26.49 -15.65 6.88
N ARG A 552 27.23 -16.07 5.84
CA ARG A 552 26.77 -17.14 4.93
C ARG A 552 26.57 -18.48 5.66
N ALA A 553 27.28 -18.72 6.76
CA ALA A 553 27.08 -19.90 7.60
C ALA A 553 25.73 -19.83 8.32
N ARG A 554 25.40 -18.70 8.97
CA ARG A 554 24.11 -18.52 9.63
C ARG A 554 22.93 -18.47 8.64
N PHE A 555 23.11 -17.89 7.45
CA PHE A 555 22.10 -17.97 6.39
C PHE A 555 21.77 -19.43 6.01
N ARG A 556 22.78 -20.30 5.90
CA ARG A 556 22.58 -21.74 5.65
C ARG A 556 21.93 -22.46 6.84
N GLU A 557 22.23 -22.05 8.07
CA GLU A 557 21.56 -22.56 9.26
C GLU A 557 20.07 -22.18 9.24
N LEU A 558 19.74 -20.92 8.98
CA LEU A 558 18.37 -20.43 8.80
C LEU A 558 17.64 -21.19 7.67
N GLN A 559 18.28 -21.40 6.52
CA GLN A 559 17.75 -22.22 5.43
C GLN A 559 17.47 -23.66 5.89
N SER A 560 18.39 -24.30 6.61
CA SER A 560 18.21 -25.65 7.15
C SER A 560 17.10 -25.72 8.20
N GLN A 561 16.98 -24.71 9.05
CA GLN A 561 15.86 -24.56 9.97
C GLN A 561 14.56 -24.48 9.16
N LEU A 562 14.37 -23.42 8.35
CA LEU A 562 13.14 -23.12 7.63
C LEU A 562 12.66 -24.25 6.69
N LEU A 563 13.58 -24.96 6.03
CA LEU A 563 13.27 -26.04 5.08
C LEU A 563 13.18 -27.45 5.71
N GLY A 564 13.39 -27.60 7.02
CA GLY A 564 13.33 -28.89 7.71
C GLY A 564 11.97 -29.60 7.64
N GLU A 565 11.99 -30.93 7.58
CA GLU A 565 10.84 -31.78 7.21
C GLU A 565 9.64 -31.79 8.18
N ARG A 566 9.84 -31.40 9.45
CA ARG A 566 8.76 -31.41 10.45
C ARG A 566 7.88 -30.16 10.32
N TRP A 567 6.81 -30.27 9.57
CA TRP A 567 5.74 -29.28 9.51
C TRP A 567 4.39 -29.91 9.83
N ASP A 568 3.89 -29.64 11.04
CA ASP A 568 2.51 -29.90 11.41
C ASP A 568 1.68 -28.66 11.05
N PRO A 569 0.75 -28.71 10.06
CA PRO A 569 -0.16 -27.61 9.80
C PRO A 569 -1.11 -27.41 10.98
N PRO A 570 -1.04 -26.30 11.75
CA PRO A 570 -2.13 -25.95 12.63
C PRO A 570 -3.34 -25.51 11.79
N THR A 571 -4.54 -25.60 12.36
CA THR A 571 -5.76 -25.04 11.75
C THR A 571 -5.54 -23.58 11.37
N GLU A 572 -5.69 -23.27 10.09
CA GLU A 572 -5.39 -21.95 9.52
C GLU A 572 -6.29 -20.87 10.13
N VAL A 573 -5.67 -19.81 10.66
CA VAL A 573 -6.36 -18.58 11.05
C VAL A 573 -5.99 -17.51 10.03
N GLN A 574 -6.92 -17.18 9.15
CA GLN A 574 -6.73 -16.15 8.13
C GLN A 574 -6.85 -14.76 8.77
N CYS A 575 -5.87 -13.88 8.55
CA CYS A 575 -6.00 -12.49 8.97
C CYS A 575 -7.00 -11.79 8.06
N THR A 576 -8.17 -11.46 8.62
CA THR A 576 -9.25 -10.77 7.90
C THR A 576 -9.43 -9.39 8.52
N HIS A 577 -9.11 -8.34 7.74
CA HIS A 577 -9.37 -6.95 8.11
C HIS A 577 -10.81 -6.78 8.61
N GLY A 578 -10.97 -6.28 9.84
CA GLY A 578 -12.28 -5.96 10.39
C GLY A 578 -13.22 -7.16 10.63
N MET A 579 -12.73 -8.41 10.63
CA MET A 579 -13.36 -9.43 11.47
C MET A 579 -12.55 -9.49 12.77
N ALA A 580 -13.05 -8.80 13.79
CA ALA A 580 -12.63 -9.11 15.15
C ALA A 580 -12.77 -10.62 15.36
N ALA A 581 -11.68 -11.29 15.73
CA ALA A 581 -11.77 -12.68 16.13
C ALA A 581 -12.75 -12.75 17.29
N THR A 582 -13.91 -13.39 17.10
CA THR A 582 -14.93 -13.63 18.14
C THR A 582 -14.48 -14.69 19.15
N GLY A 583 -13.16 -14.81 19.34
CA GLY A 583 -12.48 -15.70 20.25
C GLY A 583 -12.36 -15.09 21.64
N ARG A 584 -13.42 -15.27 22.42
CA ARG A 584 -13.41 -15.71 23.83
C ARG A 584 -12.19 -15.26 24.66
N SER A 585 -12.42 -14.30 25.55
CA SER A 585 -11.72 -14.15 26.83
C SER A 585 -12.69 -14.53 27.96
#